data_AF-A0A927XSU1-F1
#
_entry.id   AF-A0A927XSU1-F1
#
_cell.length_a   1.000
_cell.length_b   1.000
_cell.length_c   1.000
_cell.angle_alpha   90.00
_cell.angle_beta   90.00
_cell.angle_gamma   90.00
#
_symmetry.space_group_name_H-M   'P 1'
#
loop_
_entity.id
_entity.type
_entity.pdbx_description
1 polymer ?
#
loop_
_entity_poly.entity_id
_entity_poly.type
_entity_poly.pdbx_seq_one_letter_code
_entity_poly.pdbx_strand_id
1 'polypeptide(L)'
;MSCGVQRTIAFQEEPYPKPKDTFLFQCPTCGDKTNHTRVMTRKTLAELHREQKEAELHNSIVQKCEEQGFKCRFLYQSVIVTTQLADWCFDYHQSRITLYHESTIKTNFETGNYAKSHLQFANRKMKPLEVIDYIAAHDAWRSNQLPGQQEKTTTGKEAE
;
A
#
# COMPACT_ATOMS: atom_id res chain seq x y z
N MET A 1 43.93 32.49 3.04
CA MET A 1 43.58 32.52 1.61
C MET A 1 42.25 31.81 1.44
N SER A 2 41.18 32.51 1.06
CA SER A 2 39.88 31.90 0.79
C SER A 2 39.90 31.26 -0.59
N CYS A 3 39.81 29.93 -0.65
CA CYS A 3 39.66 29.23 -1.93
C CYS A 3 38.31 29.61 -2.57
N GLY A 4 38.32 30.53 -3.53
CA GLY A 4 37.14 31.11 -4.20
C GLY A 4 36.49 30.26 -5.29
N VAL A 5 36.56 28.93 -5.20
CA VAL A 5 35.97 28.04 -6.23
C VAL A 5 34.53 27.70 -5.84
N GLN A 6 33.58 27.88 -6.78
CA GLN A 6 32.23 27.31 -6.67
C GLN A 6 32.37 25.78 -6.60
N ARG A 7 32.06 25.20 -5.44
CA ARG A 7 32.25 23.76 -5.17
C ARG A 7 30.92 23.03 -5.19
N THR A 8 30.78 22.08 -6.11
CA THR A 8 29.79 21.01 -6.03
C THR A 8 30.34 19.91 -5.13
N ILE A 9 29.64 19.63 -4.02
CA ILE A 9 29.99 18.52 -3.11
C ILE A 9 29.25 17.28 -3.58
N ALA A 10 29.99 16.28 -4.05
CA ALA A 10 29.48 14.95 -4.32
C ALA A 10 29.89 14.02 -3.17
N PHE A 11 28.91 13.41 -2.52
CA PHE A 11 29.17 12.38 -1.50
C PHE A 11 29.45 11.05 -2.22
N GLN A 12 30.56 10.40 -1.88
CA GLN A 12 30.98 9.17 -2.55
C GLN A 12 30.58 7.90 -1.79
N GLU A 13 30.22 8.01 -0.51
CA GLU A 13 29.94 6.88 0.36
C GLU A 13 28.62 7.05 1.11
N GLU A 14 27.91 5.93 1.29
CA GLU A 14 26.72 5.85 2.12
C GLU A 14 27.08 5.57 3.59
N PRO A 15 26.32 6.12 4.56
CA PRO A 15 25.08 6.86 4.40
C PRO A 15 25.31 8.35 4.07
N TYR A 16 24.57 8.84 3.08
CA TYR A 16 24.57 10.27 2.75
C TYR A 16 23.99 11.10 3.92
N PRO A 17 24.57 12.27 4.23
CA PRO A 17 24.07 13.10 5.33
C PRO A 17 22.62 13.49 5.07
N LYS A 18 21.74 13.28 6.05
CA LYS A 18 20.32 13.64 5.97
C LYS A 18 20.16 15.17 6.11
N PRO A 19 19.00 15.74 5.72
CA PRO A 19 18.74 17.15 5.96
C PRO A 19 18.89 17.48 7.45
N LYS A 20 19.57 18.59 7.77
CA LYS A 20 20.01 19.02 9.12
C LYS A 20 21.24 18.30 9.69
N ASP A 21 21.76 17.26 9.04
CA ASP A 21 23.01 16.65 9.49
C ASP A 21 24.18 17.62 9.23
N THR A 22 25.09 17.65 10.19
CA THR A 22 26.37 18.36 10.06
C THR A 22 27.45 17.34 9.74
N PHE A 23 28.18 17.57 8.66
CA PHE A 23 29.25 16.71 8.19
C PHE A 23 30.52 17.52 8.01
N LEU A 24 31.65 16.85 8.19
CA LEU A 24 32.96 17.46 8.07
C LEU A 24 33.41 17.32 6.61
N PHE A 25 33.56 18.45 5.93
CA PHE A 25 34.07 18.52 4.57
C PHE A 25 35.57 18.81 4.62
N GLN A 26 36.37 17.97 3.98
CA GLN A 26 37.78 18.25 3.76
C GLN A 26 37.97 18.82 2.36
N CYS A 27 38.61 19.98 2.25
CA CYS A 27 38.95 20.53 0.96
C CYS A 27 40.00 19.64 0.25
N PRO A 28 39.75 19.17 -0.99
CA PRO A 28 40.74 18.36 -1.71
C PRO A 28 41.98 19.15 -2.12
N THR A 29 41.91 20.49 -2.15
CA THR A 29 43.01 21.37 -2.60
C THR A 29 43.92 21.82 -1.47
N CYS A 30 43.36 22.24 -0.32
CA CYS A 30 44.15 22.74 0.81
C CYS A 30 44.14 21.81 2.03
N GLY A 31 43.33 20.75 2.03
CA GLY A 31 43.25 19.81 3.15
C GLY A 31 42.51 20.33 4.39
N ASP A 32 42.06 21.58 4.38
CA ASP A 32 41.32 22.18 5.49
C ASP A 32 39.98 21.50 5.72
N LYS A 33 39.65 21.31 6.99
CA LYS A 33 38.41 20.66 7.45
C LYS A 33 37.42 21.72 7.92
N THR A 34 36.24 21.77 7.30
CA THR A 34 35.16 22.69 7.65
C THR A 34 33.88 21.93 7.96
N ASN A 35 33.12 22.41 8.93
CA ASN A 35 31.80 21.86 9.22
C ASN A 35 30.78 22.43 8.23
N HIS A 36 30.06 21.55 7.55
CA HIS A 36 28.98 21.89 6.65
C HIS A 36 27.69 21.25 7.14
N THR A 37 26.57 21.98 7.07
CA THR A 37 25.26 21.45 7.41
C THR A 37 24.43 21.30 6.14
N ARG A 38 23.82 20.13 5.94
CA ARG A 38 22.92 19.92 4.80
C ARG A 38 21.63 20.72 5.02
N VAL A 39 21.48 21.82 4.28
CA VAL A 39 20.30 22.70 4.40
C VAL A 39 19.04 21.99 3.91
N MET A 40 17.96 22.16 4.65
CA MET A 40 16.64 21.68 4.25
C MET A 40 16.09 22.60 3.15
N THR A 41 16.22 22.19 1.90
CA THR A 41 15.67 22.94 0.77
C THR A 41 14.15 22.76 0.67
N ARG A 42 13.45 23.68 -0.01
CA ARG A 42 12.01 23.53 -0.30
C ARG A 42 11.71 22.22 -1.04
N LYS A 43 12.56 21.81 -1.99
CA LYS A 43 12.43 20.55 -2.72
C LYS A 43 12.52 19.35 -1.78
N THR A 44 13.53 19.33 -0.91
CA THR A 44 13.74 18.26 0.07
C THR A 44 12.58 18.16 1.06
N LEU A 45 12.04 19.30 1.51
CA LEU A 45 10.87 19.32 2.39
C LEU A 45 9.62 18.78 1.68
N ALA A 46 9.42 19.10 0.39
CA ALA A 46 8.31 18.55 -0.39
C ALA A 46 8.43 17.03 -0.62
N GLU A 47 9.65 16.53 -0.85
CA GLU A 47 9.93 15.09 -0.97
C GLU A 47 9.63 14.35 0.33
N LEU A 48 10.10 14.86 1.47
CA LEU A 48 9.81 14.29 2.80
C LEU A 48 8.31 14.26 3.10
N HIS A 49 7.60 15.36 2.82
CA HIS A 49 6.15 15.38 3.01
C HIS A 49 5.41 14.40 2.11
N ARG A 50 5.88 14.18 0.87
CA ARG A 50 5.29 13.19 -0.03
C ARG A 50 5.50 11.78 0.51
N GLU A 51 6.70 11.46 0.98
CA GLU A 51 7.03 10.17 1.59
C GLU A 51 6.20 9.90 2.86
N GLN A 52 6.02 10.91 3.70
CA GLN A 52 5.17 10.81 4.89
C GLN A 52 3.71 10.52 4.51
N LYS A 53 3.15 11.28 3.56
CA LYS A 53 1.78 11.06 3.08
C LYS A 53 1.59 9.68 2.45
N GLU A 54 2.59 9.20 1.72
CA GLU A 54 2.58 7.86 1.14
C GLU A 54 2.55 6.78 2.22
N ALA A 55 3.41 6.90 3.24
CA ALA A 55 3.45 5.98 4.37
C ALA A 55 2.14 6.01 5.18
N GLU A 56 1.58 7.19 5.41
CA GLU A 56 0.27 7.36 6.07
C GLU A 56 -0.85 6.67 5.28
N LEU A 57 -0.89 6.87 3.95
CA LEU A 57 -1.89 6.25 3.08
C LEU A 57 -1.75 4.73 3.09
N HIS A 58 -0.53 4.22 2.93
CA HIS A 58 -0.22 2.79 3.00
C HIS A 58 -0.69 2.19 4.34
N ASN A 59 -0.33 2.81 5.46
CA ASN A 59 -0.71 2.33 6.79
C ASN A 59 -2.24 2.38 7.00
N SER A 60 -2.92 3.40 6.47
CA SER A 60 -4.38 3.49 6.55
C SER A 60 -5.08 2.36 5.79
N ILE A 61 -4.55 1.96 4.63
CA ILE A 61 -5.06 0.83 3.84
C ILE A 61 -4.82 -0.49 4.56
N VAL A 62 -3.62 -0.69 5.12
CA VAL A 62 -3.29 -1.88 5.92
C VAL A 62 -4.23 -2.01 7.10
N GLN A 63 -4.34 -0.96 7.93
CA GLN A 63 -5.19 -0.96 9.10
C GLN A 63 -6.65 -1.26 8.74
N LYS A 64 -7.16 -0.62 7.68
CA LYS A 64 -8.54 -0.85 7.24
C LYS A 64 -8.76 -2.28 6.74
N CYS A 65 -7.79 -2.89 6.06
CA CYS A 65 -7.86 -4.29 5.69
C CYS A 65 -7.87 -5.20 6.92
N GLU A 66 -7.01 -4.94 7.91
CA GLU A 66 -6.95 -5.69 9.17
C GLU A 66 -8.27 -5.61 9.96
N GLU A 67 -8.87 -4.42 10.05
CA GLU A 67 -10.18 -4.19 10.69
C GLU A 67 -11.30 -5.03 10.05
N GLN A 68 -11.22 -5.27 8.73
CA GLN A 68 -12.18 -6.10 8.00
C GLN A 68 -11.78 -7.59 7.96
N GLY A 69 -10.65 -7.97 8.55
CA GLY A 69 -10.14 -9.34 8.51
C GLY A 69 -9.61 -9.77 7.13
N PHE A 70 -9.23 -8.83 6.28
CA PHE A 70 -8.69 -9.10 4.94
C PHE A 70 -7.16 -9.17 4.94
N LYS A 71 -6.61 -9.91 3.99
CA LYS A 71 -5.17 -9.88 3.72
C LYS A 71 -4.89 -8.88 2.61
N CYS A 72 -4.01 -7.92 2.85
CA CYS A 72 -3.59 -6.96 1.82
C CYS A 72 -2.12 -7.17 1.42
N ARG A 73 -1.85 -7.06 0.12
CA ARG A 73 -0.50 -7.07 -0.44
C ARG A 73 -0.32 -5.90 -1.40
N PHE A 74 0.75 -5.14 -1.22
CA PHE A 74 1.08 -4.02 -2.09
C PHE A 74 1.98 -4.51 -3.23
N LEU A 75 1.69 -4.02 -4.44
CA LEU A 75 2.47 -4.26 -5.63
C LEU A 75 2.62 -2.93 -6.36
N TYR A 76 3.77 -2.28 -6.18
CA TYR A 76 4.01 -0.91 -6.66
C TYR A 76 2.92 0.06 -6.19
N GLN A 77 2.09 0.56 -7.11
CA GLN A 77 1.01 1.53 -6.88
C GLN A 77 -0.37 0.86 -6.71
N SER A 78 -0.40 -0.47 -6.73
CA SER A 78 -1.63 -1.25 -6.61
C SER A 78 -1.65 -2.02 -5.28
N VAL A 79 -2.86 -2.23 -4.78
CA VAL A 79 -3.12 -3.10 -3.64
C VAL A 79 -3.97 -4.27 -4.09
N ILE A 80 -3.58 -5.46 -3.64
CA ILE A 80 -4.33 -6.69 -3.78
C ILE A 80 -4.93 -7.02 -2.42
N VAL A 81 -6.26 -7.07 -2.35
CA VAL A 81 -7.02 -7.41 -1.15
C VAL A 81 -7.59 -8.80 -1.35
N THR A 82 -7.12 -9.77 -0.59
CA THR A 82 -7.61 -11.15 -0.60
C THR A 82 -8.61 -11.33 0.54
N THR A 83 -9.83 -11.69 0.17
CA THR A 83 -10.89 -12.08 1.09
C THR A 83 -11.09 -13.60 1.06
N GLN A 84 -12.10 -14.12 1.75
CA GLN A 84 -12.44 -15.54 1.64
C GLN A 84 -13.05 -15.89 0.27
N LEU A 85 -13.74 -14.93 -0.37
CA LEU A 85 -14.52 -15.17 -1.59
C LEU A 85 -13.77 -14.81 -2.88
N ALA A 86 -12.96 -13.76 -2.83
CA ALA A 86 -12.31 -13.21 -4.01
C ALA A 86 -10.99 -12.51 -3.71
N ASP A 87 -10.13 -12.48 -4.72
CA ASP A 87 -8.97 -11.59 -4.78
C ASP A 87 -9.38 -10.32 -5.52
N TRP A 88 -9.14 -9.17 -4.91
CA TRP A 88 -9.49 -7.85 -5.43
C TRP A 88 -8.22 -7.06 -5.71
N CYS A 89 -8.20 -6.25 -6.78
CA CYS A 89 -7.04 -5.44 -7.15
C CYS A 89 -7.47 -4.05 -7.62
N PHE A 90 -6.80 -3.02 -7.08
CA PHE A 90 -6.97 -1.65 -7.53
C PHE A 90 -5.71 -0.80 -7.32
N ASP A 91 -5.57 0.26 -8.12
CA ASP A 91 -4.50 1.26 -7.99
C ASP A 91 -4.92 2.34 -6.98
N TYR A 92 -4.16 2.50 -5.89
CA TYR A 92 -4.52 3.40 -4.79
C TYR A 92 -3.95 4.83 -4.93
N HIS A 93 -3.11 5.08 -5.95
CA HIS A 93 -2.62 6.41 -6.31
C HIS A 93 -3.54 7.15 -7.28
N GLN A 94 -4.42 6.42 -7.96
CA GLN A 94 -5.36 7.01 -8.90
C GLN A 94 -6.55 7.67 -8.18
N SER A 95 -6.91 8.87 -8.64
CA SER A 95 -8.12 9.57 -8.18
C SER A 95 -9.42 8.93 -8.67
N ARG A 96 -9.33 8.08 -9.70
CA ARG A 96 -10.42 7.32 -10.30
C ARG A 96 -10.03 5.85 -10.30
N ILE A 97 -10.71 5.07 -9.49
CA ILE A 97 -10.38 3.68 -9.22
C ILE A 97 -11.08 2.79 -10.25
N THR A 98 -10.33 1.81 -10.76
CA THR A 98 -10.89 0.65 -11.47
C THR A 98 -10.65 -0.57 -10.59
N LEU A 99 -11.72 -1.28 -10.25
CA LEU A 99 -11.68 -2.43 -9.34
C LEU A 99 -11.83 -3.73 -10.12
N TYR A 100 -10.76 -4.51 -10.11
CA TYR A 100 -10.72 -5.86 -10.66
C TYR A 100 -10.90 -6.87 -9.54
N HIS A 101 -11.58 -7.98 -9.83
CA HIS A 101 -11.64 -9.09 -8.91
C HIS A 101 -11.76 -10.43 -9.60
N GLU A 102 -11.33 -11.48 -8.92
CA GLU A 102 -11.47 -12.86 -9.36
C GLU A 102 -11.79 -13.75 -8.15
N SER A 103 -12.50 -14.86 -8.35
CA SER A 103 -12.77 -15.76 -7.23
C SER A 103 -11.47 -16.39 -6.71
N THR A 104 -11.40 -16.60 -5.39
CA THR A 104 -10.35 -17.38 -4.75
C THR A 104 -10.37 -18.84 -5.22
N ILE A 105 -11.56 -19.38 -5.50
CA ILE A 105 -11.75 -20.69 -6.12
C ILE A 105 -11.49 -20.56 -7.63
N LYS A 106 -10.29 -20.94 -8.08
CA LYS A 106 -9.85 -20.76 -9.47
C LYS A 106 -10.54 -21.68 -10.48
N THR A 107 -11.25 -22.70 -10.03
CA THR A 107 -11.96 -23.65 -10.89
C THR A 107 -13.35 -23.92 -10.33
N ASN A 108 -14.38 -23.68 -11.13
CA ASN A 108 -15.74 -24.05 -10.78
C ASN A 108 -15.85 -25.58 -10.81
N PHE A 109 -16.13 -26.21 -9.66
CA PHE A 109 -16.17 -27.66 -9.53
C PHE A 109 -17.31 -28.35 -10.29
N GLU A 110 -18.40 -27.63 -10.60
CA GLU A 110 -19.55 -28.18 -11.33
C GLU A 110 -19.34 -28.13 -12.85
N THR A 111 -18.71 -27.06 -13.34
CA THR A 111 -18.58 -26.81 -14.79
C THR A 111 -17.17 -27.05 -15.32
N GLY A 112 -16.17 -27.23 -14.45
CA GLY A 112 -14.75 -27.34 -14.82
C GLY A 112 -14.12 -26.06 -15.37
N ASN A 113 -14.88 -24.95 -15.43
CA ASN A 113 -14.42 -23.70 -15.98
C ASN A 113 -13.52 -22.94 -15.00
N TYR A 114 -12.52 -22.24 -15.53
CA TYR A 114 -11.68 -21.36 -14.74
C TYR A 114 -12.46 -20.13 -14.25
N ALA A 115 -12.10 -19.65 -13.06
CA ALA A 115 -12.59 -18.40 -12.52
C ALA A 115 -12.24 -17.27 -13.49
N LYS A 116 -13.24 -16.47 -13.83
CA LYS A 116 -13.06 -15.30 -14.69
C LYS A 116 -12.71 -14.10 -13.82
N SER A 117 -11.78 -13.29 -14.31
CA SER A 117 -11.56 -11.96 -13.78
C SER A 117 -12.71 -11.05 -14.21
N HIS A 118 -13.29 -10.34 -13.26
CA HIS A 118 -14.39 -9.41 -13.44
C HIS A 118 -13.95 -7.99 -13.10
N LEU A 119 -14.46 -7.04 -13.88
CA LEU A 119 -14.35 -5.62 -13.59
C LEU A 119 -15.64 -5.17 -12.91
N GLN A 120 -15.54 -4.69 -11.67
CA GLN A 120 -16.70 -4.29 -10.89
C GLN A 120 -17.14 -2.85 -11.19
N PHE A 121 -16.19 -1.95 -11.37
CA PHE A 121 -16.39 -0.61 -11.90
C PHE A 121 -15.12 -0.10 -12.57
N ALA A 122 -15.29 0.76 -13.57
CA ALA A 122 -14.21 1.41 -14.30
C ALA A 122 -14.18 2.91 -13.98
N ASN A 123 -13.00 3.43 -13.62
CA ASN A 123 -12.75 4.86 -13.46
C ASN A 123 -13.73 5.60 -12.53
N ARG A 124 -14.14 4.95 -11.43
CA ARG A 124 -15.05 5.54 -10.44
C ARG A 124 -14.27 6.45 -9.51
N LYS A 125 -14.77 7.67 -9.28
CA LYS A 125 -14.18 8.57 -8.28
C LYS A 125 -14.49 8.05 -6.88
N MET A 126 -13.50 7.46 -6.22
CA MET A 126 -13.58 7.03 -4.82
C MET A 126 -12.19 6.98 -4.19
N LYS A 127 -12.14 7.05 -2.86
CA LYS A 127 -10.91 6.91 -2.08
C LYS A 127 -10.58 5.43 -1.86
N PRO A 128 -9.30 5.06 -1.70
CA PRO A 128 -8.89 3.68 -1.42
C PRO A 128 -9.63 3.03 -0.24
N LEU A 129 -9.87 3.77 0.84
CA LEU A 129 -10.58 3.24 2.02
C LEU A 129 -12.05 2.91 1.72
N GLU A 130 -12.70 3.70 0.86
CA GLU A 130 -14.08 3.44 0.41
C GLU A 130 -14.14 2.19 -0.48
N VAL A 131 -13.05 1.84 -1.17
CA VAL A 131 -12.96 0.61 -1.96
C VAL A 131 -12.99 -0.60 -1.04
N ILE A 132 -12.27 -0.52 0.09
CA ILE A 132 -12.21 -1.61 1.08
C ILE A 132 -13.59 -1.78 1.75
N ASP A 133 -14.26 -0.68 2.10
CA ASP A 133 -15.64 -0.72 2.61
C ASP A 133 -16.61 -1.35 1.60
N TYR A 134 -16.44 -1.04 0.30
CA TYR A 134 -17.22 -1.65 -0.77
C TYR A 134 -16.97 -3.16 -0.86
N ILE A 135 -15.71 -3.61 -0.78
CA ILE A 135 -15.36 -5.04 -0.80
C ILE A 135 -16.03 -5.77 0.37
N ALA A 136 -15.99 -5.21 1.58
CA ALA A 136 -16.64 -5.80 2.74
C ALA A 136 -18.17 -5.92 2.58
N ALA A 137 -18.82 -4.86 2.09
CA ALA A 137 -20.25 -4.90 1.82
C ALA A 137 -20.62 -5.93 0.72
N HIS A 138 -19.80 -6.02 -0.32
CA HIS A 138 -19.98 -6.98 -1.40
C HIS A 138 -19.86 -8.43 -0.91
N ASP A 139 -18.84 -8.72 -0.10
CA ASP A 139 -18.62 -10.06 0.44
C ASP A 139 -19.69 -10.47 1.45
N ALA A 140 -20.16 -9.55 2.29
CA ALA A 140 -21.30 -9.79 3.17
C ALA A 140 -22.58 -10.11 2.37
N TRP A 141 -22.85 -9.35 1.31
CA TRP A 141 -23.99 -9.61 0.42
C TRP A 141 -23.88 -10.97 -0.28
N ARG A 142 -22.69 -11.33 -0.78
CA ARG A 142 -22.44 -12.63 -1.40
C ARG A 142 -22.58 -13.79 -0.42
N SER A 143 -22.09 -13.64 0.80
CA SER A 143 -22.19 -14.66 1.85
C SER A 143 -23.66 -14.95 2.20
N ASN A 144 -24.51 -13.91 2.24
CA ASN A 144 -25.94 -14.06 2.47
C ASN A 144 -26.69 -14.74 1.31
N GLN A 145 -26.11 -14.75 0.10
CA GLN A 145 -26.69 -15.40 -1.07
C GLN A 145 -26.30 -16.86 -1.23
N LEU A 146 -25.26 -17.34 -0.54
CA LEU A 146 -24.83 -18.74 -0.58
C LEU A 146 -25.63 -19.54 0.45
N PRO A 147 -26.65 -20.32 0.04
CA PRO A 147 -27.35 -21.21 0.96
C PRO A 147 -26.50 -22.47 1.11
N GLY A 148 -25.79 -22.64 2.24
CA GLY A 148 -25.05 -23.90 2.44
C GLY A 148 -23.96 -23.99 3.50
N GLN A 149 -23.71 -22.97 4.32
CA GLN A 149 -22.78 -23.08 5.46
C GLN A 149 -23.38 -22.50 6.75
N GLN A 150 -24.61 -22.91 7.08
CA GLN A 150 -25.04 -22.87 8.47
C GLN A 150 -24.48 -24.10 9.16
N GLU A 151 -23.68 -23.85 10.19
CA GLU A 151 -23.10 -24.83 11.09
C GLU A 151 -24.16 -25.87 11.51
N LYS A 152 -23.90 -27.15 11.23
CA LYS A 152 -24.52 -28.24 11.97
C LYS A 152 -23.97 -28.19 13.40
N THR A 153 -24.54 -27.34 14.24
CA THR A 153 -24.51 -27.55 15.68
C THR A 153 -25.41 -28.76 15.95
N THR A 154 -24.78 -29.90 16.13
CA THR A 154 -25.39 -31.11 16.68
C THR A 154 -25.92 -30.82 18.08
N THR A 155 -27.21 -30.55 18.19
CA THR A 155 -27.92 -30.71 19.46
C THR A 155 -28.16 -32.21 19.63
N GLY A 156 -27.38 -32.80 20.53
CA GLY A 156 -27.49 -34.19 20.93
C GLY A 156 -28.89 -34.51 21.47
N LYS A 157 -29.32 -35.72 21.16
CA LYS A 157 -30.43 -36.44 21.79
C LYS A 157 -30.29 -36.39 23.31
N GLU A 158 -31.34 -35.99 24.00
CA GLU A 158 -31.71 -36.63 25.26
C GLU A 158 -33.07 -37.28 25.06
N ALA A 159 -33.08 -38.57 25.39
CA ALA A 159 -34.22 -39.47 25.30
C ALA A 159 -34.95 -39.47 26.65
N GLU A 160 -36.27 -39.41 26.60
CA GLU A 160 -37.15 -40.03 27.59
C GLU A 160 -38.41 -40.53 26.89
#